data_AF-A0AAN8VGR9-F1
#
_entry.id   AF-A0AAN8VGR9-F1
#
_cell.length_a   1.000
_cell.length_b   1.000
_cell.length_c   1.000
_cell.angle_alpha   90.00
_cell.angle_beta   90.00
_cell.angle_gamma   90.00
#
_symmetry.space_group_name_H-M   'P 1'
#
loop_
_entity.id
_entity.type
_entity.pdbx_description
1 polymer ?
#
loop_
_entity_poly.entity_id
_entity_poly.type
_entity_poly.pdbx_seq_one_letter_code
_entity_poly.pdbx_strand_id
1 'polypeptide(L)'
;MVTVEEVRRAQRAEGPATIMAIGTATPPNCVDQSTYPDYYFRITNSEHKTELKEKFKRMCEKSMIKKRYMYLTEEILKENPNVCAYMAPSLDARQDIVVVEVPKLGKEAATKAIKEWGQPKSKITHLVEAKLALKPEKLRATRQVLAEYGNMSSACVLFILDEMRRKSAEEGLKTTGEGLEWGVLFGFGPGLTVETVVLHSIATN
;
A
#
# COMPACT_ATOMS: atom_id res chain seq x y z
N MET A 1 -5.00 46.72 10.29
CA MET A 1 -4.31 45.97 9.21
C MET A 1 -4.09 44.57 9.76
N VAL A 2 -4.64 43.53 9.14
CA VAL A 2 -4.40 42.15 9.58
C VAL A 2 -2.97 41.79 9.22
N THR A 3 -2.19 41.28 10.17
CA THR A 3 -0.80 40.90 9.93
C THR A 3 -0.70 39.58 9.16
N VAL A 4 0.37 39.39 8.39
CA VAL A 4 0.63 38.12 7.66
C VAL A 4 0.65 36.92 8.61
N GLU A 5 1.08 37.13 9.85
CA GLU A 5 1.16 36.12 10.88
C GLU A 5 -0.22 35.69 11.40
N GLU A 6 -1.14 36.65 11.58
CA GLU A 6 -2.54 36.38 11.94
C GLU A 6 -3.28 35.63 10.81
N VAL A 7 -3.01 35.97 9.54
CA VAL A 7 -3.55 35.24 8.39
C VAL A 7 -3.05 33.79 8.37
N ARG A 8 -1.75 33.57 8.63
CA ARG A 8 -1.16 32.22 8.67
C ARG A 8 -1.65 31.39 9.84
N ARG A 9 -1.83 32.00 11.02
CA ARG A 9 -2.36 31.30 12.21
C ARG A 9 -3.80 30.83 11.99
N ALA A 10 -4.62 31.66 11.35
CA ALA A 10 -6.02 31.32 11.04
C ALA A 10 -6.18 30.21 9.97
N GLN A 11 -5.14 29.94 9.18
CA GLN A 11 -5.14 28.88 8.16
C GLN A 11 -4.65 27.52 8.68
N ARG A 12 -4.08 27.46 9.88
CA ARG A 12 -3.56 26.22 10.49
C ARG A 12 -4.70 25.39 11.06
N ALA A 13 -4.63 24.07 10.85
CA ALA A 13 -5.50 23.15 11.56
C ALA A 13 -5.11 23.11 13.05
N GLU A 14 -6.11 23.18 13.94
CA GLU A 14 -5.93 22.97 15.38
C GLU A 14 -6.24 21.50 15.72
N GLY A 15 -5.34 20.83 16.43
CA GLY A 15 -5.50 19.43 16.86
C GLY A 15 -4.67 18.41 16.05
N PRO A 16 -4.64 17.14 16.49
CA PRO A 16 -3.87 16.08 15.85
C PRO A 16 -4.53 15.55 14.57
N ALA A 17 -3.73 14.93 13.70
CA ALA A 17 -4.26 14.15 12.57
C ALA A 17 -5.27 13.12 13.06
N THR A 18 -6.43 13.07 12.43
CA THR A 18 -7.52 12.17 12.80
C THR A 18 -7.97 11.36 11.60
N ILE A 19 -8.23 10.07 11.79
CA ILE A 19 -8.81 9.22 10.76
C ILE A 19 -10.26 9.64 10.57
N MET A 20 -10.57 10.14 9.37
CA MET A 20 -11.92 10.66 9.06
C MET A 20 -12.82 9.60 8.39
N ALA A 21 -12.24 8.58 7.76
CA ALA A 21 -12.95 7.47 7.11
C ALA A 21 -11.97 6.34 6.75
N ILE A 22 -12.48 5.12 6.61
CA ILE A 22 -11.69 3.95 6.18
C ILE A 22 -12.44 3.20 5.09
N GLY A 23 -11.79 2.98 3.96
CA GLY A 23 -12.33 2.17 2.86
C GLY A 23 -11.42 1.01 2.51
N THR A 24 -12.00 -0.15 2.27
CA THR A 24 -11.27 -1.36 1.87
C THR A 24 -11.85 -1.95 0.58
N ALA A 25 -11.00 -2.59 -0.21
CA ALA A 25 -11.40 -3.32 -1.40
C ALA A 25 -10.57 -4.60 -1.52
N THR A 26 -11.21 -5.64 -2.04
CA THR A 26 -10.58 -6.95 -2.27
C THR A 26 -10.98 -7.44 -3.66
N PRO A 27 -10.12 -8.20 -4.34
CA PRO A 27 -10.52 -8.91 -5.55
C PRO A 27 -11.76 -9.80 -5.32
N PRO A 28 -12.55 -10.10 -6.37
CA PRO A 28 -13.76 -10.89 -6.23
C PRO A 28 -13.51 -12.38 -5.99
N ASN A 29 -12.39 -12.92 -6.49
CA ASN A 29 -12.07 -14.33 -6.34
C ASN A 29 -11.60 -14.61 -4.90
N CYS A 30 -12.33 -15.50 -4.21
CA CYS A 30 -12.13 -15.87 -2.83
C CYS A 30 -11.72 -17.33 -2.74
N VAL A 31 -10.59 -17.60 -2.10
CA VAL A 31 -10.03 -18.95 -1.96
C VAL A 31 -9.95 -19.30 -0.48
N ASP A 32 -10.57 -20.43 -0.12
CA ASP A 32 -10.53 -20.93 1.25
C ASP A 32 -9.14 -21.48 1.58
N GLN A 33 -8.65 -21.17 2.78
CA GLN A 33 -7.33 -21.58 3.21
C GLN A 33 -7.23 -23.11 3.36
N SER A 34 -8.34 -23.78 3.66
CA SER A 34 -8.42 -25.23 3.81
C SER A 34 -8.16 -25.99 2.50
N THR A 35 -8.59 -25.43 1.36
CA THR A 35 -8.44 -26.03 0.02
C THR A 35 -7.30 -25.42 -0.79
N TYR A 36 -6.70 -24.32 -0.31
CA TYR A 36 -5.61 -23.64 -0.98
C TYR A 36 -4.38 -24.54 -1.28
N PRO A 37 -3.94 -25.46 -0.40
CA PRO A 37 -2.84 -26.37 -0.74
C PRO A 37 -3.13 -27.24 -1.96
N ASP A 38 -4.36 -27.73 -2.12
CA ASP A 38 -4.73 -28.56 -3.27
C ASP A 38 -4.73 -27.72 -4.56
N TYR A 39 -5.36 -26.56 -4.51
CA TYR A 39 -5.35 -25.59 -5.60
C TYR A 39 -3.93 -25.21 -6.03
N TYR A 40 -3.08 -24.80 -5.08
CA TYR A 40 -1.73 -24.32 -5.35
C TYR A 40 -0.84 -25.39 -5.98
N PHE A 41 -0.88 -26.62 -5.47
CA PHE A 41 -0.06 -27.71 -5.99
C PHE A 41 -0.55 -28.20 -7.36
N ARG A 42 -1.86 -28.15 -7.63
CA ARG A 42 -2.44 -28.45 -8.94
C ARG A 42 -2.02 -27.42 -9.99
N ILE A 43 -2.28 -26.14 -9.74
CA ILE A 43 -2.02 -25.08 -10.74
C ILE A 43 -0.53 -24.87 -11.03
N THR A 44 0.35 -25.30 -10.13
CA THR A 44 1.81 -25.26 -10.31
C THR A 44 2.41 -26.60 -10.77
N ASN A 45 1.57 -27.55 -11.20
CA ASN A 45 1.97 -28.89 -11.65
C ASN A 45 2.91 -29.61 -10.65
N SER A 46 2.69 -29.39 -9.36
CA SER A 46 3.57 -29.84 -8.27
C SER A 46 2.94 -30.94 -7.40
N GLU A 47 1.82 -31.55 -7.81
CA GLU A 47 1.09 -32.56 -7.03
C GLU A 47 1.93 -33.78 -6.64
N HIS A 48 2.96 -34.10 -7.44
CA HIS A 48 3.93 -35.15 -7.16
C HIS A 48 4.82 -34.87 -5.92
N LYS A 49 4.87 -33.63 -5.43
CA LYS A 49 5.68 -33.22 -4.26
C LYS A 49 4.90 -33.38 -2.96
N THR A 50 4.51 -34.61 -2.65
CA THR A 50 3.60 -34.96 -1.54
C THR A 50 4.09 -34.47 -0.17
N GLU A 51 5.36 -34.69 0.19
CA GLU A 51 5.92 -34.23 1.46
C GLU A 51 5.90 -32.70 1.60
N LEU A 52 6.21 -31.99 0.51
CA LEU A 52 6.16 -30.53 0.47
C LEU A 52 4.72 -30.02 0.59
N LYS A 53 3.76 -30.71 -0.04
CA LYS A 53 2.33 -30.42 0.07
C LYS A 53 1.83 -30.58 1.49
N GLU A 54 2.21 -31.65 2.17
CA GLU A 54 1.86 -31.86 3.59
C GLU A 54 2.44 -30.78 4.49
N LYS A 55 3.72 -30.41 4.28
CA LYS A 55 4.34 -29.30 5.01
C LYS A 55 3.59 -28.01 4.76
N PHE A 56 3.22 -27.72 3.51
CA PHE A 56 2.47 -26.53 3.14
C PHE A 56 1.07 -26.51 3.75
N LYS A 57 0.36 -27.64 3.75
CA LYS A 57 -0.94 -27.81 4.39
C LYS A 57 -0.89 -27.49 5.89
N ARG A 58 0.09 -28.04 6.62
CA ARG A 58 0.29 -27.75 8.05
C ARG A 58 0.53 -26.26 8.32
N MET A 59 1.23 -25.55 7.42
CA MET A 59 1.42 -24.10 7.53
C MET A 59 0.10 -23.35 7.31
N CYS A 60 -0.68 -23.74 6.29
CA CYS A 60 -1.99 -23.15 6.03
C CYS A 60 -2.95 -23.34 7.22
N GLU A 61 -3.01 -24.53 7.81
CA GLU A 61 -3.85 -24.84 8.98
C GLU A 61 -3.49 -23.99 10.20
N LYS A 62 -2.20 -23.73 10.43
CA LYS A 62 -1.71 -22.95 11.57
C LYS A 62 -1.65 -21.43 11.33
N SER A 63 -1.99 -20.98 10.13
CA SER A 63 -1.87 -19.56 9.75
C SER A 63 -2.96 -18.65 10.34
N MET A 64 -4.01 -19.22 10.95
CA MET A 64 -5.23 -18.51 11.40
C MET A 64 -6.02 -17.80 10.28
N ILE A 65 -5.60 -17.96 9.02
CA ILE A 65 -6.30 -17.45 7.84
C ILE A 65 -7.45 -18.40 7.50
N LYS A 66 -8.67 -17.87 7.37
CA LYS A 66 -9.82 -18.66 6.91
C LYS A 66 -9.93 -18.69 5.39
N LYS A 67 -9.75 -17.52 4.76
CA LYS A 67 -9.87 -17.30 3.32
C LYS A 67 -9.01 -16.13 2.87
N ARG A 68 -8.67 -16.09 1.58
CA ARG A 68 -7.94 -14.99 0.95
C ARG A 68 -8.64 -14.56 -0.32
N TYR A 69 -8.51 -13.28 -0.65
CA TYR A 69 -8.98 -12.73 -1.92
C TYR A 69 -7.79 -12.54 -2.84
N MET A 70 -7.89 -13.02 -4.08
CA MET A 70 -6.80 -13.02 -5.03
C MET A 70 -7.29 -12.53 -6.39
N TYR A 71 -6.53 -11.67 -7.06
CA TYR A 71 -6.86 -11.31 -8.44
C TYR A 71 -6.59 -12.47 -9.40
N LEU A 72 -5.51 -13.23 -9.15
CA LEU A 72 -5.14 -14.39 -9.96
C LEU A 72 -6.20 -15.48 -9.84
N THR A 73 -6.81 -15.84 -10.97
CA THR A 73 -7.72 -16.98 -11.12
C THR A 73 -7.00 -18.12 -11.86
N GLU A 74 -7.63 -19.29 -11.93
CA GLU A 74 -7.06 -20.44 -12.63
C GLU A 74 -6.92 -20.15 -14.14
N GLU A 75 -7.86 -19.40 -14.72
CA GLU A 75 -7.87 -18.98 -16.12
C GLU A 75 -6.68 -18.08 -16.43
N ILE A 76 -6.46 -17.03 -15.62
CA ILE A 76 -5.33 -16.10 -15.77
C ILE A 76 -4.00 -16.85 -15.67
N LEU A 77 -3.89 -17.79 -14.73
CA LEU A 77 -2.67 -18.58 -14.53
C LEU A 77 -2.42 -19.57 -15.68
N LYS A 78 -3.46 -20.14 -16.29
CA LYS A 78 -3.35 -20.98 -17.48
C LYS A 78 -2.91 -20.20 -18.72
N GLU A 79 -3.35 -18.95 -18.86
CA GLU A 79 -2.88 -18.04 -19.91
C GLU A 79 -1.43 -17.58 -19.69
N ASN A 80 -0.95 -17.62 -18.45
CA ASN A 80 0.39 -17.16 -18.06
C ASN A 80 1.21 -18.27 -17.36
N PRO A 81 1.54 -19.38 -18.05
CA PRO A 81 2.12 -20.57 -17.40
C PRO A 81 3.47 -20.31 -16.72
N ASN A 82 4.27 -19.35 -17.21
CA ASN A 82 5.54 -18.97 -16.58
C ASN A 82 5.35 -18.34 -15.18
N VAL A 83 4.17 -17.80 -14.88
CA VAL A 83 3.85 -17.29 -13.54
C VAL A 83 3.77 -18.43 -12.51
N CYS A 84 3.41 -19.63 -12.96
CA CYS A 84 3.31 -20.85 -12.16
C CYS A 84 4.61 -21.67 -12.09
N ALA A 85 5.60 -21.35 -12.93
CA ALA A 85 6.86 -22.07 -13.00
C ALA A 85 7.92 -21.44 -12.08
N TYR A 86 8.70 -22.29 -11.41
CA TYR A 86 9.79 -21.86 -10.55
C TYR A 86 10.93 -21.26 -11.39
N MET A 87 11.34 -20.02 -11.07
CA MET A 87 12.44 -19.28 -11.73
C MET A 87 12.26 -18.99 -13.23
N ALA A 88 11.07 -19.24 -13.80
CA ALA A 88 10.80 -18.88 -15.19
C ALA A 88 10.65 -17.35 -15.35
N PRO A 89 11.12 -16.76 -16.47
CA PRO A 89 10.91 -15.35 -16.75
C PRO A 89 9.41 -15.04 -16.84
N SER A 90 8.93 -14.18 -15.94
CA SER A 90 7.52 -13.83 -15.82
C SER A 90 7.30 -12.40 -15.34
N LEU A 91 8.33 -11.55 -15.33
CA LEU A 91 8.27 -10.20 -14.78
C LEU A 91 7.27 -9.33 -15.56
N ASP A 92 7.34 -9.31 -16.88
CA ASP A 92 6.48 -8.47 -17.71
C ASP A 92 5.00 -8.83 -17.53
N ALA A 93 4.66 -10.12 -17.61
CA ALA A 93 3.30 -10.61 -17.37
C ALA A 93 2.78 -10.25 -15.96
N ARG A 94 3.63 -10.32 -14.93
CA ARG A 94 3.27 -9.89 -13.57
C ARG A 94 3.06 -8.38 -13.51
N GLN A 95 3.91 -7.62 -14.18
CA GLN A 95 3.84 -6.16 -14.20
C GLN A 95 2.59 -5.68 -14.92
N ASP A 96 2.24 -6.26 -16.07
CA ASP A 96 1.04 -5.95 -16.84
C ASP A 96 -0.24 -6.12 -16.01
N ILE A 97 -0.30 -7.15 -15.18
CA ILE A 97 -1.40 -7.36 -14.22
C ILE A 97 -1.39 -6.26 -13.15
N VAL A 98 -0.24 -6.05 -12.50
CA VAL A 98 -0.13 -5.16 -11.33
C VAL A 98 -0.42 -3.70 -11.68
N VAL A 99 0.10 -3.18 -12.80
CA VAL A 99 -0.08 -1.77 -13.20
C VAL A 99 -1.53 -1.41 -13.53
N VAL A 100 -2.34 -2.41 -13.87
CA VAL A 100 -3.77 -2.22 -14.18
C VAL A 100 -4.60 -2.41 -12.92
N GLU A 101 -4.37 -3.48 -12.16
CA GLU A 101 -5.31 -3.95 -11.14
C GLU A 101 -5.12 -3.28 -9.78
N VAL A 102 -3.88 -2.93 -9.41
CA VAL A 102 -3.62 -2.22 -8.16
C VAL A 102 -4.34 -0.85 -8.12
N PRO A 103 -4.28 -0.01 -9.17
CA PRO A 103 -5.03 1.24 -9.17
C PRO A 103 -6.55 1.07 -9.17
N LYS A 104 -7.09 -0.02 -9.75
CA LYS A 104 -8.53 -0.30 -9.72
C LYS A 104 -9.01 -0.60 -8.29
N LEU A 105 -8.30 -1.47 -7.57
CA LEU A 105 -8.59 -1.77 -6.17
C LEU A 105 -8.41 -0.52 -5.28
N GLY A 106 -7.33 0.24 -5.49
CA GLY A 106 -7.10 1.50 -4.79
C GLY A 106 -8.23 2.51 -5.01
N LYS A 107 -8.72 2.64 -6.25
CA LYS A 107 -9.88 3.48 -6.57
C LYS A 107 -11.15 3.02 -5.86
N GLU A 108 -11.40 1.72 -5.80
CA GLU A 108 -12.58 1.18 -5.12
C GLU A 108 -12.54 1.46 -3.61
N ALA A 109 -11.41 1.16 -2.95
CA ALA A 109 -11.20 1.43 -1.54
C ALA A 109 -11.35 2.92 -1.22
N ALA A 110 -10.68 3.79 -2.00
CA ALA A 110 -10.77 5.23 -1.84
C ALA A 110 -12.21 5.76 -2.05
N THR A 111 -12.95 5.18 -3.01
CA THR A 111 -14.35 5.59 -3.24
C THR A 111 -15.23 5.29 -2.04
N LYS A 112 -15.02 4.16 -1.36
CA LYS A 112 -15.74 3.82 -0.12
C LYS A 112 -15.38 4.76 1.02
N ALA A 113 -14.09 5.04 1.22
CA ALA A 113 -13.61 5.99 2.25
C ALA A 113 -14.18 7.40 2.02
N ILE A 114 -14.16 7.90 0.78
CA ILE A 114 -14.68 9.23 0.44
C ILE A 114 -16.21 9.29 0.66
N LYS A 115 -16.92 8.20 0.36
CA LYS A 115 -18.36 8.11 0.59
C LYS A 115 -18.70 8.19 2.08
N GLU A 116 -17.96 7.47 2.93
CA GLU A 116 -18.11 7.54 4.38
C GLU A 116 -17.74 8.93 4.93
N TRP A 117 -16.66 9.54 4.43
CA TRP A 117 -16.24 10.88 4.82
C TRP A 117 -17.29 11.95 4.51
N GLY A 118 -18.11 11.75 3.47
CA GLY A 118 -19.28 12.59 3.16
C GLY A 118 -18.96 13.99 2.61
N GLN A 119 -17.69 14.33 2.44
CA GLN A 119 -17.25 15.60 1.84
C GLN A 119 -17.00 15.46 0.34
N PRO A 120 -17.07 16.56 -0.43
CA PRO A 120 -16.77 16.53 -1.86
C PRO A 120 -15.30 16.17 -2.11
N LYS A 121 -15.06 15.38 -3.16
CA LYS A 121 -13.72 14.96 -3.61
C LYS A 121 -12.77 16.15 -3.86
N SER A 122 -13.28 17.31 -4.23
CA SER A 122 -12.50 18.53 -4.44
C SER A 122 -11.82 19.07 -3.17
N LYS A 123 -12.23 18.61 -1.97
CA LYS A 123 -11.55 18.92 -0.71
C LYS A 123 -10.35 18.01 -0.41
N ILE A 124 -10.10 17.00 -1.24
CA ILE A 124 -8.91 16.14 -1.12
C ILE A 124 -7.73 16.89 -1.73
N THR A 125 -6.67 17.08 -0.96
CA THR A 125 -5.50 17.86 -1.38
C THR A 125 -4.27 17.00 -1.74
N HIS A 126 -4.20 15.71 -1.33
CA HIS A 126 -3.00 14.85 -1.48
C HIS A 126 -3.36 13.36 -1.74
N LEU A 127 -2.51 12.63 -2.50
CA LEU A 127 -2.61 11.18 -2.84
C LEU A 127 -1.23 10.62 -3.33
N VAL A 128 -0.88 9.33 -3.16
CA VAL A 128 0.44 8.68 -3.52
C VAL A 128 0.21 7.48 -4.48
N GLU A 129 0.92 7.17 -5.56
CA GLU A 129 1.94 7.86 -6.37
C GLU A 129 2.05 7.29 -7.81
N ALA A 130 2.08 5.97 -8.03
CA ALA A 130 2.55 5.41 -9.31
C ALA A 130 1.63 5.65 -10.54
N LYS A 131 0.41 6.17 -10.36
CA LYS A 131 -0.47 6.66 -11.45
C LYS A 131 -0.72 8.17 -11.41
N LEU A 132 -0.03 8.90 -10.54
CA LEU A 132 -0.30 10.30 -10.24
C LEU A 132 0.75 11.27 -10.77
N ALA A 133 1.76 10.77 -11.51
CA ALA A 133 2.84 11.59 -12.07
C ALA A 133 3.51 12.50 -11.02
N LEU A 134 3.78 11.96 -9.82
CA LEU A 134 4.48 12.72 -8.80
C LEU A 134 5.91 12.99 -9.26
N LYS A 135 6.44 14.15 -8.85
CA LYS A 135 7.83 14.46 -9.10
C LYS A 135 8.73 13.52 -8.28
N PRO A 136 9.86 13.04 -8.82
CA PRO A 136 10.72 12.01 -8.20
C PRO A 136 11.14 12.31 -6.77
N GLU A 137 11.23 13.58 -6.39
CA GLU A 137 11.59 14.05 -5.06
C GLU A 137 10.57 13.70 -3.97
N LYS A 138 9.29 13.47 -4.30
CA LYS A 138 8.23 13.19 -3.32
C LYS A 138 8.38 11.84 -2.60
N LEU A 139 9.23 10.97 -3.11
CA LEU A 139 9.58 9.69 -2.49
C LEU A 139 11.00 9.62 -1.94
N ARG A 140 11.73 10.74 -1.91
CA ARG A 140 13.14 10.73 -1.52
C ARG A 140 13.38 9.96 -0.21
N ALA A 141 12.62 10.28 0.83
CA ALA A 141 12.73 9.60 2.13
C ALA A 141 12.38 8.10 2.05
N THR A 142 11.32 7.74 1.32
CA THR A 142 10.95 6.34 1.09
C THR A 142 12.04 5.56 0.37
N ARG A 143 12.62 6.12 -0.69
CA ARG A 143 13.69 5.46 -1.46
C ARG A 143 14.96 5.33 -0.64
N GLN A 144 15.30 6.35 0.14
CA GLN A 144 16.49 6.33 0.98
C GLN A 144 16.40 5.27 2.07
N VAL A 145 15.28 5.20 2.81
CA VAL A 145 15.07 4.18 3.83
C VAL A 145 15.08 2.77 3.22
N LEU A 146 14.44 2.56 2.07
CA LEU A 146 14.45 1.27 1.40
C LEU A 146 15.84 0.89 0.86
N ALA A 147 16.66 1.87 0.44
CA ALA A 147 18.02 1.62 -0.01
C ALA A 147 18.97 1.27 1.15
N GLU A 148 18.83 1.93 2.30
CA GLU A 148 19.69 1.71 3.47
C GLU A 148 19.31 0.46 4.27
N TYR A 149 18.00 0.21 4.43
CA TYR A 149 17.50 -0.83 5.35
C TYR A 149 16.72 -1.95 4.66
N GLY A 150 16.45 -1.84 3.36
CA GLY A 150 15.57 -2.78 2.65
C GLY A 150 14.10 -2.65 3.07
N ASN A 151 13.24 -3.51 2.52
CA ASN A 151 11.83 -3.55 2.89
C ASN A 151 11.64 -4.30 4.21
N MET A 152 11.50 -3.54 5.30
CA MET A 152 11.22 -4.01 6.66
C MET A 152 9.72 -4.16 6.98
N SER A 153 8.86 -4.32 5.97
CA SER A 153 7.41 -4.44 6.14
C SER A 153 6.80 -3.19 6.80
N SER A 154 5.84 -3.35 7.73
CA SER A 154 5.14 -2.23 8.39
C SER A 154 6.07 -1.26 9.13
N ALA A 155 7.23 -1.73 9.59
CA ALA A 155 8.21 -0.87 10.26
C ALA A 155 8.80 0.21 9.34
N CYS A 156 8.81 0.00 8.01
CA CYS A 156 9.26 1.00 7.03
C CYS A 156 8.56 2.34 7.22
N VAL A 157 7.28 2.34 7.60
CA VAL A 157 6.50 3.57 7.82
C VAL A 157 7.18 4.47 8.84
N LEU A 158 7.59 3.92 9.98
CA LEU A 158 8.18 4.71 11.06
C LEU A 158 9.54 5.30 10.65
N PHE A 159 10.36 4.51 9.95
CA PHE A 159 11.67 4.95 9.47
C PHE A 159 11.55 6.02 8.38
N ILE A 160 10.58 5.89 7.48
CA ILE A 160 10.32 6.89 6.44
C ILE A 160 9.87 8.21 7.05
N LEU A 161 8.94 8.16 8.02
CA LEU A 161 8.46 9.36 8.70
C LEU A 161 9.57 10.03 9.52
N ASP A 162 10.43 9.25 10.17
CA ASP A 162 11.57 9.80 10.90
C ASP A 162 12.62 10.41 9.96
N GLU A 163 12.91 9.77 8.82
CA GLU A 163 13.82 10.33 7.82
C GLU A 163 13.28 11.63 7.23
N MET A 164 11.97 11.69 6.89
CA MET A 164 11.31 12.91 6.45
C MET A 164 11.42 14.02 7.50
N ARG A 165 11.17 13.69 8.78
CA ARG A 165 11.26 14.63 9.90
C ARG A 165 12.68 15.18 10.06
N ARG A 166 13.68 14.31 10.07
CA ARG A 166 15.09 14.66 10.23
C ARG A 166 15.58 15.53 9.08
N LYS A 167 15.29 15.13 7.84
CA LYS A 167 15.66 15.90 6.64
C LYS A 167 15.01 17.27 6.63
N SER A 168 13.75 17.36 7.04
CA SER A 168 13.05 18.63 7.13
C SER A 168 13.70 19.58 8.14
N ALA A 169 14.18 19.07 9.26
CA ALA A 169 14.91 19.87 10.26
C ALA A 169 16.29 20.31 9.73
N GLU A 170 17.03 19.41 9.08
CA GLU A 170 18.34 19.71 8.46
C GLU A 170 18.24 20.81 7.39
N GLU A 171 17.19 20.76 6.58
CA GLU A 171 16.94 21.69 5.48
C GLU A 171 16.24 22.99 5.92
N GLY A 172 15.94 23.14 7.22
CA GLY A 172 15.23 24.31 7.75
C GLY A 172 13.83 24.47 7.17
N LEU A 173 13.20 23.36 6.78
CA LEU A 173 11.85 23.36 6.22
C LEU A 173 10.85 23.67 7.33
N LYS A 174 9.65 24.10 6.92
CA LYS A 174 8.64 24.61 7.85
C LYS A 174 7.90 23.53 8.63
N THR A 175 7.95 22.28 8.15
CA THR A 175 7.24 21.16 8.76
C THR A 175 8.06 19.89 8.68
N THR A 176 7.78 18.92 9.55
CA THR A 176 8.34 17.56 9.54
C THR A 176 7.98 16.75 8.29
N GLY A 177 7.09 17.26 7.44
CA GLY A 177 6.61 16.64 6.20
C GLY A 177 7.22 17.29 4.96
N GLU A 178 8.51 17.64 4.99
CA GLU A 178 9.22 18.31 3.91
C GLU A 178 8.62 19.68 3.55
N GLY A 179 8.21 20.43 4.57
CA GLY A 179 7.58 21.75 4.39
C GLY A 179 6.14 21.71 3.89
N LEU A 180 5.55 20.52 3.74
CA LEU A 180 4.15 20.32 3.39
C LEU A 180 3.35 20.02 4.65
N GLU A 181 2.14 20.55 4.74
CA GLU A 181 1.27 20.34 5.90
C GLU A 181 0.66 18.93 5.94
N TRP A 182 0.32 18.39 4.77
CA TRP A 182 -0.41 17.13 4.65
C TRP A 182 0.36 16.12 3.80
N GLY A 183 0.28 14.85 4.21
CA GLY A 183 0.79 13.71 3.48
C GLY A 183 -0.26 12.62 3.40
N VAL A 184 -0.03 11.64 2.52
CA VAL A 184 -0.79 10.39 2.52
C VAL A 184 0.22 9.27 2.54
N LEU A 185 -0.09 8.21 3.27
CA LEU A 185 0.70 7.00 3.38
C LEU A 185 -0.11 5.83 2.88
N PHE A 186 0.52 4.97 2.10
CA PHE A 186 -0.08 3.76 1.57
C PHE A 186 0.70 2.55 2.08
N GLY A 187 0.00 1.69 2.81
CA GLY A 187 0.47 0.36 3.18
C GLY A 187 0.00 -0.64 2.13
N PHE A 188 0.93 -1.43 1.59
CA PHE A 188 0.61 -2.53 0.68
C PHE A 188 0.90 -3.87 1.38
N GLY A 189 -0.16 -4.58 1.76
CA GLY A 189 -0.08 -5.87 2.42
C GLY A 189 0.04 -7.04 1.44
N PRO A 190 0.48 -8.22 1.92
CA PRO A 190 0.53 -9.43 1.10
C PRO A 190 -0.88 -9.78 0.58
N GLY A 191 -0.99 -10.05 -0.73
CA GLY A 191 -2.26 -10.34 -1.40
C GLY A 191 -2.93 -9.14 -2.10
N LEU A 192 -2.20 -8.03 -2.30
CA LEU A 192 -2.70 -6.79 -2.92
C LEU A 192 -3.77 -6.07 -2.09
N THR A 193 -3.65 -6.16 -0.76
CA THR A 193 -4.44 -5.34 0.17
C THR A 193 -3.79 -3.96 0.26
N VAL A 194 -4.59 -2.90 0.15
CA VAL A 194 -4.12 -1.52 0.29
C VAL A 194 -4.77 -0.89 1.52
N GLU A 195 -3.93 -0.32 2.37
CA GLU A 195 -4.31 0.50 3.51
C GLU A 195 -3.85 1.94 3.22
N THR A 196 -4.68 2.94 3.52
CA THR A 196 -4.35 4.34 3.23
C THR A 196 -4.60 5.19 4.46
N VAL A 197 -3.60 5.99 4.82
CA VAL A 197 -3.61 6.86 6.00
C VAL A 197 -3.29 8.28 5.54
N VAL A 198 -4.10 9.27 5.92
CA VAL A 198 -3.76 10.68 5.73
C VAL A 198 -2.98 11.16 6.95
N LEU A 199 -1.86 11.82 6.70
CA LEU A 199 -0.91 12.29 7.71
C LEU A 199 -0.90 13.81 7.76
N HIS A 200 -0.77 14.37 8.96
CA HIS A 200 -0.55 15.79 9.18
C HIS A 200 0.86 15.97 9.75
N SER A 201 1.64 16.84 9.12
CA SER A 201 2.97 17.21 9.59
C SER A 201 2.91 18.22 10.74
N ILE A 202 4.01 18.33 11.47
CA ILE A 202 4.14 19.26 12.61
C ILE A 202 5.19 20.30 12.25
N ALA A 203 5.12 21.50 12.84
CA ALA A 203 6.18 22.50 12.67
C ALA A 203 7.53 21.99 13.19
N THR A 204 8.56 22.12 12.37
CA THR A 204 9.97 22.00 12.74
C THR A 204 10.38 23.38 13.26
N ASN A 205 10.29 23.56 14.58
CA ASN A 205 10.75 24.80 15.23
C ASN A 205 12.23 25.06 14.98
#